data_AF-A0A3D1P5T8-F1
#
_entry.id   AF-A0A3D1P5T8-F1
#
_cell.length_a   1.000
_cell.length_b   1.000
_cell.length_c   1.000
_cell.angle_alpha   90.00
_cell.angle_beta   90.00
_cell.angle_gamma   90.00
#
_symmetry.space_group_name_H-M   'P 1'
#
loop_
_entity.id
_entity.type
_entity.pdbx_description
1 polymer ?
#
loop_
_entity_poly.entity_id
_entity_poly.type
_entity_poly.pdbx_seq_one_letter_code
_entity_poly.pdbx_strand_id
1 'polypeptide(L)'
;DQAVKMAAEADEPLEMNFVRKHALQQAEEMGINLRQAATRVFSNASGSYSSNINLAVENSTWESEAELQEMYLTRKSFAFSADNPGTMEQTRQIFESTLKTAEVTFQNLDSSEISLTDVSHYFDSDPTKVVSSLRGDGKTPASYIADT
;
A
#
# COMPACT_ATOMS: atom_id res chain seq x y z
N ASP A 1 5.42 10.43 5.76
CA ASP A 1 4.55 10.32 6.94
C ASP A 1 4.07 11.69 7.42
N GLN A 2 4.98 12.57 7.88
CA GLN A 2 4.63 13.93 8.34
C GLN A 2 3.71 14.70 7.38
N ALA A 3 4.03 14.75 6.09
CA ALA A 3 3.21 15.44 5.10
C ALA A 3 1.77 14.92 5.00
N VAL A 4 1.58 13.59 5.04
CA VAL A 4 0.26 12.96 5.01
C VAL A 4 -0.53 13.30 6.28
N LYS A 5 0.12 13.22 7.45
CA LYS A 5 -0.54 13.55 8.73
C LYS A 5 -0.94 15.03 8.80
N MET A 6 -0.09 15.94 8.33
CA MET A 6 -0.44 17.37 8.21
C MET A 6 -1.65 17.58 7.29
N ALA A 7 -1.70 16.89 6.14
CA ALA A 7 -2.85 16.95 5.24
C ALA A 7 -4.13 16.40 5.90
N ALA A 8 -4.04 15.32 6.67
CA ALA A 8 -5.20 14.78 7.39
C ALA A 8 -5.74 15.77 8.45
N GLU A 9 -4.86 16.51 9.11
CA GLU A 9 -5.20 17.44 10.19
C GLU A 9 -5.71 18.80 9.70
N ALA A 10 -5.40 19.18 8.47
CA ALA A 10 -5.78 20.46 7.88
C ALA A 10 -7.29 20.73 7.99
N ASP A 11 -7.67 21.97 8.34
CA ASP A 11 -9.07 22.39 8.46
C ASP A 11 -9.65 22.75 7.09
N GLU A 12 -9.90 21.71 6.29
CA GLU A 12 -10.37 21.82 4.91
C GLU A 12 -11.64 20.98 4.70
N PRO A 13 -12.53 21.38 3.76
CA PRO A 13 -13.68 20.58 3.37
C PRO A 13 -13.27 19.18 2.86
N LEU A 14 -14.01 18.15 3.25
CA LEU A 14 -13.70 16.75 2.91
C LEU A 14 -13.66 16.47 1.41
N GLU A 15 -14.44 17.21 0.62
CA GLU A 15 -14.47 17.08 -0.85
C GLU A 15 -13.24 17.68 -1.54
N MET A 16 -12.44 18.47 -0.81
CA MET A 16 -11.17 19.03 -1.29
C MET A 16 -9.95 18.30 -0.70
N ASN A 17 -10.15 17.47 0.32
CA ASN A 17 -9.08 16.79 1.04
C ASN A 17 -9.45 15.32 1.33
N PHE A 18 -9.12 14.46 0.37
CA PHE A 18 -9.38 13.02 0.49
C PHE A 18 -8.51 12.33 1.54
N VAL A 19 -7.35 12.89 1.89
CA VAL A 19 -6.53 12.37 3.00
C VAL A 19 -7.31 12.49 4.30
N ARG A 20 -7.85 13.67 4.59
CA ARG A 20 -8.69 13.93 5.77
C ARG A 20 -9.98 13.13 5.74
N LYS A 21 -10.68 13.10 4.60
CA LYS A 21 -11.92 12.31 4.42
C LYS A 21 -11.71 10.85 4.82
N HIS A 22 -10.69 10.20 4.26
CA HIS A 22 -10.41 8.80 4.55
C HIS A 22 -9.89 8.59 5.98
N ALA A 23 -9.00 9.44 6.47
CA ALA A 23 -8.42 9.29 7.81
C ALA A 23 -9.48 9.47 8.92
N LEU A 24 -10.45 10.37 8.77
CA LEU A 24 -11.55 10.53 9.72
C LEU A 24 -12.44 9.29 9.78
N GLN A 25 -12.86 8.77 8.62
CA GLN A 25 -13.65 7.55 8.54
C GLN A 25 -12.92 6.37 9.17
N GLN A 26 -11.64 6.19 8.83
CA GLN A 26 -10.81 5.10 9.39
C GLN A 26 -10.59 5.25 10.89
N ALA A 27 -10.41 6.47 11.39
CA ALA A 27 -10.26 6.73 12.82
C ALA A 27 -11.53 6.33 13.59
N GLU A 28 -12.70 6.66 13.06
CA GLU A 28 -14.00 6.28 13.64
C GLU A 28 -14.20 4.76 13.62
N GLU A 29 -14.00 4.11 12.48
CA GLU A 29 -14.20 2.66 12.32
C GLU A 29 -13.26 1.82 13.21
N MET A 30 -12.02 2.30 13.40
CA MET A 30 -10.99 1.57 14.16
C MET A 30 -10.88 2.01 15.63
N GLY A 31 -11.55 3.09 16.03
CA GLY A 31 -11.45 3.64 17.38
C GLY A 31 -10.05 4.17 17.72
N ILE A 32 -9.32 4.70 16.73
CA ILE A 32 -7.96 5.24 16.87
C ILE A 32 -7.95 6.74 16.63
N ASN A 33 -6.83 7.41 16.95
CA ASN A 33 -6.73 8.84 16.67
C ASN A 33 -6.49 9.13 15.18
N LEU A 34 -6.80 10.37 14.76
CA LEU A 34 -6.68 10.81 13.37
C LEU A 34 -5.27 10.62 12.79
N ARG A 35 -4.22 10.91 13.57
CA ARG A 35 -2.82 10.75 13.11
C ARG A 35 -2.46 9.29 12.86
N GLN A 36 -2.95 8.37 13.71
CA GLN A 36 -2.77 6.93 13.52
C GLN A 36 -3.50 6.45 12.28
N ALA A 37 -4.76 6.87 12.10
CA ALA A 37 -5.56 6.54 10.92
C ALA A 37 -4.96 7.08 9.61
N ALA A 38 -4.24 8.21 9.65
CA ALA A 38 -3.55 8.81 8.52
C ALA A 38 -2.22 8.12 8.14
N THR A 39 -1.94 6.91 8.66
CA THR A 39 -0.74 6.13 8.29
C THR A 39 -0.81 5.67 6.84
N ARG A 40 0.13 6.11 6.01
CA ARG A 40 0.19 5.79 4.56
C ARG A 40 1.55 5.35 4.05
N VAL A 41 2.59 5.39 4.88
CA VAL A 41 3.95 5.03 4.49
C VAL A 41 4.27 3.64 5.01
N PHE A 42 4.31 2.68 4.09
CA PHE A 42 4.53 1.28 4.40
C PHE A 42 5.78 0.75 3.69
N SER A 43 6.39 -0.28 4.26
CA SER A 43 7.51 -1.01 3.68
C SER A 43 7.53 -2.43 4.22
N ASN A 44 8.60 -3.15 3.89
CA ASN A 44 8.97 -4.38 4.55
C ASN A 44 9.46 -4.12 5.99
N ALA A 45 9.44 -5.16 6.83
CA ALA A 45 10.12 -5.13 8.12
C ALA A 45 11.62 -4.83 7.94
N SER A 46 12.26 -4.28 8.99
CA SER A 46 13.71 -4.04 8.97
C SER A 46 14.48 -5.31 8.60
N GLY A 47 15.43 -5.19 7.66
CA GLY A 47 16.22 -6.31 7.15
C GLY A 47 15.51 -7.23 6.15
N SER A 48 14.26 -6.92 5.79
CA SER A 48 13.49 -7.69 4.79
C SER A 48 13.31 -6.92 3.48
N TYR A 49 13.20 -7.66 2.38
CA TYR A 49 13.04 -7.12 1.02
C TYR A 49 11.99 -7.93 0.25
N SER A 50 11.35 -7.32 -0.75
CA SER A 50 10.32 -7.93 -1.62
C SER A 50 9.05 -8.43 -0.90
N SER A 51 7.98 -8.67 -1.64
CA SER A 51 6.79 -9.37 -1.16
C SER A 51 6.93 -10.90 -1.24
N ASN A 52 8.07 -11.40 -1.74
CA ASN A 52 8.33 -12.79 -2.10
C ASN A 52 7.43 -13.31 -3.24
N ILE A 53 6.61 -12.47 -3.88
CA ILE A 53 5.81 -12.88 -5.04
C ILE A 53 6.73 -13.25 -6.20
N ASN A 54 7.82 -12.50 -6.40
CA ASN A 54 8.84 -12.86 -7.40
C ASN A 54 9.36 -14.28 -7.21
N LEU A 55 9.71 -14.67 -5.97
CA LEU A 55 10.24 -15.99 -5.66
C LEU A 55 9.16 -17.08 -5.85
N ALA A 56 7.92 -16.81 -5.47
CA ALA A 56 6.82 -17.75 -5.68
C ALA A 56 6.56 -17.98 -7.17
N VAL A 57 6.58 -16.92 -7.98
CA VAL A 57 6.42 -17.01 -9.43
C VAL A 57 7.60 -17.74 -10.08
N GLU A 58 8.84 -17.39 -9.71
CA GLU A 58 10.06 -18.02 -10.23
C GLU A 58 10.07 -19.54 -9.97
N ASN A 59 9.68 -19.96 -8.77
CA ASN A 59 9.68 -21.36 -8.38
C ASN A 59 8.37 -22.10 -8.67
N SER A 60 7.35 -21.40 -9.19
CA SER A 60 5.99 -21.93 -9.35
C SER A 60 5.41 -22.56 -8.06
N THR A 61 5.72 -21.97 -6.91
CA THR A 61 5.31 -22.46 -5.58
C THR A 61 4.10 -21.68 -5.04
N TRP A 62 3.01 -21.68 -5.80
CA TRP A 62 1.72 -21.07 -5.43
C TRP A 62 0.58 -21.77 -6.17
N GLU A 63 -0.58 -21.90 -5.55
CA GLU A 63 -1.76 -22.54 -6.16
C GLU A 63 -2.83 -21.53 -6.55
N SER A 64 -2.87 -20.38 -5.88
CA SER A 64 -3.88 -19.34 -6.08
C SER A 64 -3.34 -17.92 -5.92
N GLU A 65 -3.97 -16.95 -6.58
CA GLU A 65 -3.60 -15.53 -6.43
C GLU A 65 -3.82 -15.03 -4.99
N ALA A 66 -4.70 -15.67 -4.22
CA ALA A 66 -4.93 -15.35 -2.82
C ALA A 66 -3.68 -15.57 -1.96
N GLU A 67 -2.88 -16.60 -2.24
CA GLU A 67 -1.60 -16.83 -1.55
C GLU A 67 -0.61 -15.70 -1.81
N LEU A 68 -0.50 -15.27 -3.07
CA LEU A 68 0.39 -14.15 -3.45
C LEU A 68 -0.04 -12.85 -2.76
N GLN A 69 -1.35 -12.59 -2.72
CA GLN A 69 -1.91 -11.42 -2.04
C GLN A 69 -1.67 -11.48 -0.52
N GLU A 70 -1.81 -12.65 0.10
CA GLU A 70 -1.53 -12.86 1.52
C GLU A 70 -0.06 -12.62 1.86
N MET A 71 0.86 -13.09 1.01
CA MET A 71 2.30 -12.81 1.13
C MET A 71 2.59 -11.32 1.07
N TYR A 72 1.95 -10.59 0.14
CA TYR A 72 2.06 -9.14 0.02
C TYR A 72 1.59 -8.43 1.29
N LEU A 73 0.36 -8.72 1.75
CA LEU A 73 -0.22 -8.09 2.94
C LEU A 73 0.58 -8.38 4.20
N THR A 74 1.14 -9.59 4.33
CA THR A 74 1.98 -9.96 5.46
C THR A 74 3.30 -9.19 5.44
N ARG A 75 3.97 -9.14 4.28
CA ARG A 75 5.35 -8.64 4.20
C ARG A 75 5.47 -7.14 4.01
N LYS A 76 4.47 -6.48 3.41
CA LYS A 76 4.51 -5.05 3.04
C LYS A 76 3.72 -4.13 3.99
N SER A 77 3.12 -4.67 5.05
CA SER A 77 2.25 -3.90 5.97
C SER A 77 2.97 -3.27 7.17
N PHE A 78 4.29 -3.09 7.11
CA PHE A 78 5.04 -2.44 8.19
C PHE A 78 5.03 -0.93 7.98
N ALA A 79 4.42 -0.19 8.91
CA ALA A 79 4.31 1.25 8.80
C ALA A 79 5.53 1.97 9.36
N PHE A 80 5.95 3.02 8.66
CA PHE A 80 6.86 4.02 9.20
C PHE A 80 6.08 5.09 9.95
N SER A 81 6.53 5.48 11.15
CA SER A 81 5.97 6.59 11.92
C SER A 81 7.02 7.65 12.18
N ALA A 82 6.78 8.88 11.72
CA ALA A 82 7.63 10.02 12.04
C ALA A 82 7.49 10.49 13.50
N ASP A 83 6.39 10.11 14.17
CA ASP A 83 6.16 10.43 15.58
C ASP A 83 6.91 9.46 16.51
N ASN A 84 7.35 8.30 15.99
CA ASN A 84 8.23 7.35 16.68
C ASN A 84 9.32 6.80 15.74
N PRO A 85 10.33 7.62 15.40
CA PRO A 85 11.39 7.20 14.49
C PRO A 85 12.19 6.02 15.09
N GLY A 86 12.33 4.93 14.32
CA GLY A 86 13.10 3.75 14.72
C GLY A 86 12.26 2.49 14.99
N THR A 87 10.93 2.63 15.10
CA THR A 87 10.02 1.48 15.14
C THR A 87 9.27 1.36 13.82
N MET A 88 9.32 0.17 13.22
CA MET A 88 8.43 -0.23 12.14
C MET A 88 7.53 -1.33 12.66
N GLU A 89 6.29 -0.98 12.97
CA GLU A 89 5.29 -1.92 13.47
C GLU A 89 4.44 -2.45 12.33
N GLN A 90 4.05 -3.71 12.43
CA GLN A 90 3.12 -4.29 11.46
C GLN A 90 1.71 -3.75 11.73
N THR A 91 1.16 -2.99 10.79
CA THR A 91 -0.16 -2.35 10.91
C THR A 91 -1.08 -2.80 9.77
N ARG A 92 -1.28 -4.12 9.67
CA ARG A 92 -2.02 -4.74 8.56
C ARG A 92 -3.46 -4.22 8.40
N GLN A 93 -4.17 -3.98 9.49
CA GLN A 93 -5.54 -3.46 9.43
C GLN A 93 -5.62 -2.08 8.75
N ILE A 94 -4.69 -1.17 9.09
CA ILE A 94 -4.61 0.15 8.46
C ILE A 94 -4.17 0.04 7.00
N PHE A 95 -3.24 -0.88 6.70
CA PHE A 95 -2.77 -1.15 5.34
C PHE A 95 -3.92 -1.62 4.44
N GLU A 96 -4.68 -2.62 4.86
CA GLU A 96 -5.84 -3.12 4.13
C GLU A 96 -6.92 -2.05 3.96
N SER A 97 -7.27 -1.32 5.03
CA SER A 97 -8.26 -0.25 4.94
C SER A 97 -7.82 0.87 3.99
N THR A 98 -6.53 1.21 3.96
CA THR A 98 -5.97 2.17 3.02
C THR A 98 -6.06 1.65 1.58
N LEU A 99 -5.64 0.42 1.32
CA LEU A 99 -5.66 -0.17 -0.02
C LEU A 99 -7.08 -0.27 -0.59
N LYS A 100 -8.11 -0.49 0.24
CA LYS A 100 -9.51 -0.48 -0.18
C LYS A 100 -9.96 0.84 -0.80
N THR A 101 -9.34 1.96 -0.43
CA THR A 101 -9.67 3.28 -0.98
C THR A 101 -8.99 3.57 -2.32
N ALA A 102 -8.03 2.73 -2.73
CA ALA A 102 -7.28 2.96 -3.97
C ALA A 102 -8.17 2.73 -5.20
N GLU A 103 -8.27 3.76 -6.04
CA GLU A 103 -8.89 3.67 -7.37
C GLU A 103 -7.85 3.53 -8.49
N VAL A 104 -6.58 3.82 -8.15
CA VAL A 104 -5.45 3.84 -9.08
C VAL A 104 -4.24 3.16 -8.44
N THR A 105 -3.51 2.36 -9.22
CA THR A 105 -2.15 1.90 -8.91
C THR A 105 -1.16 2.56 -9.85
N PHE A 106 0.06 2.83 -9.35
CA PHE A 106 1.03 3.66 -10.06
C PHE A 106 2.46 3.26 -9.72
N GLN A 107 3.32 3.16 -10.73
CA GLN A 107 4.78 3.04 -10.58
C GLN A 107 5.47 3.92 -11.64
N ASN A 108 6.71 4.36 -11.37
CA ASN A 108 7.57 4.97 -12.39
C ASN A 108 8.50 3.91 -12.96
N LEU A 109 8.70 3.91 -14.27
CA LEU A 109 9.74 3.12 -14.92
C LEU A 109 11.11 3.69 -14.51
N ASP A 110 12.10 2.80 -14.30
CA ASP A 110 13.43 3.22 -13.88
C ASP A 110 14.21 3.79 -15.06
N SER A 111 14.26 3.04 -16.17
CA SER A 111 14.95 3.45 -17.39
C SER A 111 14.46 2.63 -18.59
N SER A 112 14.85 3.05 -19.80
CA SER A 112 14.61 2.26 -21.02
C SER A 112 15.34 0.92 -21.02
N GLU A 113 16.38 0.76 -20.19
CA GLU A 113 17.18 -0.47 -20.07
C GLU A 113 16.65 -1.43 -19.00
N ILE A 114 15.85 -0.94 -18.05
CA ILE A 114 15.22 -1.71 -16.98
C ILE A 114 13.70 -1.49 -17.09
N SER A 115 13.07 -2.26 -17.97
CA SER A 115 11.62 -2.24 -18.17
C SER A 115 10.91 -3.26 -17.27
N LEU A 116 9.57 -3.25 -17.31
CA LEU A 116 8.70 -4.07 -16.46
C LEU A 116 8.94 -5.58 -16.61
N THR A 117 9.39 -6.03 -17.78
CA THR A 117 9.63 -7.45 -18.08
C THR A 117 11.08 -7.87 -17.91
N ASP A 118 12.01 -6.92 -17.74
CA ASP A 118 13.43 -7.23 -17.59
C ASP A 118 13.77 -7.66 -16.16
N VAL A 119 12.95 -7.26 -15.19
CA VAL A 119 13.17 -7.45 -13.76
C VAL A 119 11.88 -7.81 -13.03
N SER A 120 12.00 -8.63 -11.98
CA SER A 120 10.82 -9.13 -11.26
C SER A 120 10.26 -8.15 -10.21
N HIS A 121 11.01 -7.11 -9.84
CA HIS A 121 10.67 -6.29 -8.67
C HIS A 121 9.43 -5.40 -8.90
N TYR A 122 9.12 -5.06 -10.16
CA TYR A 122 7.91 -4.30 -10.51
C TYR A 122 6.64 -5.07 -10.18
N PHE A 123 6.52 -6.32 -10.65
CA PHE A 123 5.34 -7.13 -10.39
C PHE A 123 5.33 -7.70 -8.97
N ASP A 124 6.50 -7.88 -8.34
CA ASP A 124 6.59 -8.23 -6.92
C ASP A 124 5.91 -7.19 -6.02
N SER A 125 5.98 -5.91 -6.41
CA SER A 125 5.40 -4.81 -5.65
C SER A 125 4.09 -4.26 -6.24
N ASP A 126 3.51 -4.90 -7.25
CA ASP A 126 2.23 -4.47 -7.84
C ASP A 126 1.03 -4.84 -6.94
N PRO A 127 0.27 -3.87 -6.41
CA PRO A 127 -0.88 -4.14 -5.56
C PRO A 127 -2.19 -4.23 -6.36
N THR A 128 -2.18 -4.17 -7.70
CA THR A 128 -3.41 -4.01 -8.51
C THR A 128 -4.49 -5.06 -8.17
N LYS A 129 -4.11 -6.34 -8.13
CA LYS A 129 -5.05 -7.42 -7.74
C LYS A 129 -5.29 -7.50 -6.24
N VAL A 130 -4.33 -7.10 -5.40
CA VAL A 130 -4.50 -7.00 -3.94
C VAL A 130 -5.59 -5.97 -3.61
N VAL A 131 -5.59 -4.81 -4.27
CA VAL A 131 -6.62 -3.78 -4.11
C VAL A 131 -7.97 -4.33 -4.58
N SER A 132 -8.01 -4.96 -5.76
CA SER A 132 -9.26 -5.53 -6.30
C SER A 132 -9.89 -6.56 -5.37
N SER A 133 -9.09 -7.38 -4.67
CA SER A 133 -9.59 -8.41 -3.75
C SER A 133 -10.01 -7.85 -2.39
N LEU A 134 -9.41 -6.75 -1.94
CA LEU A 134 -9.78 -6.10 -0.69
C LEU A 134 -11.07 -5.27 -0.80
N ARG A 135 -11.35 -4.71 -1.98
CA ARG A 135 -12.52 -3.86 -2.20
C ARG A 135 -13.81 -4.69 -2.15
N GLY A 136 -14.80 -4.19 -1.40
CA GLY A 136 -16.11 -4.84 -1.31
C GLY A 136 -16.91 -4.86 -2.62
N ASP A 137 -16.57 -3.98 -3.57
CA ASP A 137 -17.16 -3.94 -4.91
C ASP A 137 -16.40 -4.80 -5.94
N GLY A 138 -15.27 -5.41 -5.57
CA GLY A 138 -14.42 -6.21 -6.45
C GLY A 138 -13.79 -5.44 -7.61
N LYS A 139 -13.91 -4.10 -7.67
CA LYS A 139 -13.46 -3.29 -8.80
C LYS A 139 -11.94 -3.25 -8.85
N THR A 140 -11.37 -3.63 -9.98
CA THR A 140 -9.93 -3.47 -10.23
C THR A 140 -9.57 -1.99 -10.38
N PRO A 141 -8.55 -1.47 -9.68
CA PRO A 141 -8.09 -0.10 -9.86
C PRO A 141 -7.46 0.08 -11.25
N ALA A 142 -7.52 1.29 -11.79
CA ALA A 142 -6.79 1.60 -13.00
C ALA A 142 -5.27 1.57 -12.71
N SER A 143 -4.49 0.89 -13.55
CA SER A 143 -3.04 0.76 -13.37
C SER A 143 -2.31 1.61 -14.39
N TYR A 144 -1.42 2.48 -13.92
CA TYR A 144 -0.61 3.36 -14.77
C TYR A 144 0.89 3.21 -14.47
N ILE A 145 1.69 3.39 -15.50
CA ILE A 145 3.15 3.48 -15.41
C ILE A 145 3.55 4.81 -16.04
N ALA A 146 4.34 5.61 -15.32
CA ALA A 146 4.96 6.79 -15.89
C ALA A 146 6.34 6.43 -16.46
N ASP A 147 6.62 6.96 -17.64
CA ASP A 147 7.91 6.91 -18.32
C ASP A 147 8.35 8.36 -18.53
N THR A 148 9.49 8.74 -17.92
CA THR A 148 9.94 10.13 -17.73
C THR A 148 11.30 10.37 -18.36
#